data_AF-A0A2L0F3B9-F1
#
_entry.id   AF-A0A2L0F3B9-F1
#
_cell.length_a   1.000
_cell.length_b   1.000
_cell.length_c   1.000
_cell.angle_alpha   90.00
_cell.angle_beta   90.00
_cell.angle_gamma   90.00
#
_symmetry.space_group_name_H-M   'P 1'
#
loop_
_entity.id
_entity.type
_entity.pdbx_description
1 polymer ?
#
loop_
_entity_poly.entity_id
_entity_poly.type
_entity_poly.pdbx_seq_one_letter_code
_entity_poly.pdbx_strand_id
1 'polypeptide(L)'
;MRLFLLRRHVALVVRLSSLIASTALLAASCEGEAPKQGSGAYCESAEDCEDDVPCTVDRCLGGRCASEADNTRCPGGRCDPARGTCTTQKACATPADCVDADPCTQEERCDVSLRQCVFEGLDGDGDDELPVICGGTDCDDDDPRNASALDERCDDADNNCDGTADEGEGSALCGAEGATCVSGRCECPVGQGYCPLEAASGFHCIDVQSDGENCGACGRSCPAQTTCVGGQCTCAEGLALCGSTCVDLSRNELHCGACGEACNGRDCIDGVCTLCGELGEPCCNGARCSDDLSECGQSGTCVPKACTAPLEALPAAYLPRCSADTLACALACETSACLVDCLEADATPSRVFQGARVDCLGCIDHQIEACAARMSCQRSVAALNCCIEERCGGTFDSACEDRCALELDAYDRCILSTDCIYLLEAEEPLSCFP
;
A
#
# COMPACT_ATOMS: atom_id res chain seq x y z
N MET A 1 22.11 -11.87 -35.44
CA MET A 1 21.75 -10.73 -34.57
C MET A 1 20.55 -9.95 -35.12
N ARG A 2 20.58 -9.57 -36.40
CA ARG A 2 19.88 -8.40 -36.98
C ARG A 2 18.39 -8.52 -37.39
N LEU A 3 17.85 -9.71 -37.67
CA LEU A 3 16.47 -9.87 -38.21
C LEU A 3 15.33 -9.85 -37.17
N PHE A 4 15.60 -10.24 -35.92
CA PHE A 4 14.55 -10.57 -34.93
C PHE A 4 14.37 -9.54 -33.81
N LEU A 5 15.43 -8.83 -33.39
CA LEU A 5 15.33 -7.75 -32.39
C LEU A 5 14.38 -6.63 -32.86
N LEU A 6 14.38 -6.35 -34.16
CA LEU A 6 13.50 -5.34 -34.78
C LEU A 6 12.00 -5.76 -34.81
N ARG A 7 11.67 -7.06 -34.90
CA ARG A 7 10.27 -7.56 -34.88
C ARG A 7 9.55 -7.16 -33.58
N ARG A 8 10.31 -7.06 -32.48
CA ARG A 8 9.84 -6.73 -31.13
C ARG A 8 9.80 -5.21 -30.89
N HIS A 9 10.83 -4.48 -31.33
CA HIS A 9 10.90 -3.01 -31.18
C HIS A 9 9.76 -2.27 -31.89
N VAL A 10 9.36 -2.73 -33.08
CA VAL A 10 8.32 -2.06 -33.89
C VAL A 10 6.89 -2.36 -33.36
N ALA A 11 6.70 -3.43 -32.58
CA ALA A 11 5.40 -3.77 -31.97
C ALA A 11 5.04 -2.88 -30.76
N LEU A 12 6.03 -2.23 -30.14
CA LEU A 12 5.87 -1.48 -28.89
C LEU A 12 5.55 0.01 -29.10
N VAL A 13 6.08 0.60 -30.19
CA VAL A 13 5.84 2.00 -30.63
C VAL A 13 4.35 2.30 -30.84
N VAL A 14 3.54 1.30 -31.19
CA VAL A 14 2.10 1.47 -31.50
C VAL A 14 1.20 1.51 -30.25
N ARG A 15 1.66 1.02 -29.09
CA ARG A 15 0.79 0.89 -27.88
C ARG A 15 0.69 2.15 -27.02
N LEU A 16 1.71 3.00 -26.95
CA LEU A 16 1.77 4.12 -26.00
C LEU A 16 1.04 5.41 -26.43
N SER A 17 0.66 5.55 -27.71
CA SER A 17 -0.08 6.70 -28.22
C SER A 17 -1.52 6.82 -27.67
N SER A 18 -1.96 5.85 -26.86
CA SER A 18 -3.34 5.70 -26.40
C SER A 18 -3.59 6.10 -24.92
N LEU A 19 -2.55 6.39 -24.13
CA LEU A 19 -2.64 6.45 -22.65
C LEU A 19 -2.55 7.86 -22.03
N ILE A 20 -2.28 8.93 -22.78
CA ILE A 20 -1.98 10.28 -22.21
C ILE A 20 -3.25 11.13 -21.95
N ALA A 21 -4.46 10.57 -22.14
CA ALA A 21 -5.70 11.36 -22.17
C ALA A 21 -6.49 11.49 -20.85
N SER A 22 -6.02 10.98 -19.70
CA SER A 22 -6.89 10.89 -18.51
C SER A 22 -6.16 11.01 -17.18
N THR A 23 -6.23 12.17 -16.52
CA THR A 23 -6.41 12.34 -15.05
C THR A 23 -6.25 13.81 -14.65
N ALA A 24 -7.32 14.44 -14.14
CA ALA A 24 -7.22 15.69 -13.38
C ALA A 24 -8.40 15.83 -12.39
N LEU A 25 -8.08 16.40 -11.20
CA LEU A 25 -8.91 16.98 -10.13
C LEU A 25 -9.55 16.06 -9.05
N LEU A 26 -9.24 16.32 -7.76
CA LEU A 26 -10.07 17.14 -6.80
C LEU A 26 -9.44 17.23 -5.39
N ALA A 27 -9.86 18.25 -4.60
CA ALA A 27 -9.31 18.69 -3.31
C ALA A 27 -10.41 19.08 -2.27
N ALA A 28 -9.99 19.29 -1.00
CA ALA A 28 -10.59 20.04 0.14
C ALA A 28 -11.64 19.32 1.05
N SER A 29 -11.90 19.59 2.35
CA SER A 29 -11.32 20.37 3.49
C SER A 29 -12.15 20.11 4.80
N CYS A 30 -11.64 20.52 5.98
CA CYS A 30 -12.02 20.33 7.41
C CYS A 30 -13.39 20.84 7.98
N GLU A 31 -13.71 20.44 9.24
CA GLU A 31 -14.73 20.98 10.17
C GLU A 31 -14.24 21.15 11.63
N GLY A 32 -14.93 21.98 12.44
CA GLY A 32 -14.76 22.20 13.88
C GLY A 32 -16.01 22.82 14.56
N GLU A 33 -16.27 22.47 15.83
CA GLU A 33 -17.53 22.42 16.62
C GLU A 33 -18.22 23.76 17.04
N ALA A 34 -19.51 23.67 17.45
CA ALA A 34 -20.46 24.75 17.81
C ALA A 34 -20.97 24.72 19.30
N PRO A 35 -21.63 25.78 19.84
CA PRO A 35 -21.95 25.93 21.29
C PRO A 35 -23.42 25.65 21.72
N LYS A 36 -23.62 25.15 22.96
CA LYS A 36 -24.90 24.77 23.66
C LYS A 36 -25.90 25.91 23.94
N GLN A 37 -27.23 25.70 23.85
CA GLN A 37 -28.27 26.74 24.04
C GLN A 37 -29.62 26.22 24.61
N GLY A 38 -30.26 26.97 25.54
CA GLY A 38 -31.55 26.60 26.16
C GLY A 38 -32.84 26.79 25.30
N SER A 39 -34.01 26.51 25.89
CA SER A 39 -35.31 26.39 25.19
C SER A 39 -35.63 27.51 24.15
N GLY A 40 -36.09 27.09 22.96
CA GLY A 40 -36.37 27.95 21.81
C GLY A 40 -35.19 28.26 20.89
N ALA A 41 -33.96 27.90 21.31
CA ALA A 41 -32.76 27.96 20.49
C ALA A 41 -32.81 27.01 19.29
N TYR A 42 -31.91 27.23 18.34
CA TYR A 42 -31.72 26.33 17.19
C TYR A 42 -30.92 25.10 17.61
N CYS A 43 -31.30 23.94 17.10
CA CYS A 43 -30.66 22.66 17.39
C CYS A 43 -30.66 21.75 16.16
N GLU A 44 -29.70 20.84 16.12
CA GLU A 44 -29.60 19.73 15.18
C GLU A 44 -29.81 18.39 15.90
N SER A 45 -29.41 18.26 17.17
CA SER A 45 -29.69 17.12 18.04
C SER A 45 -30.30 17.55 19.39
N ALA A 46 -30.71 16.58 20.21
CA ALA A 46 -31.18 16.84 21.58
C ALA A 46 -30.06 17.37 22.48
N GLU A 47 -28.80 16.98 22.25
CA GLU A 47 -27.64 17.42 23.04
C GLU A 47 -27.35 18.93 22.89
N ASP A 48 -27.71 19.50 21.73
CA ASP A 48 -27.64 20.96 21.51
C ASP A 48 -28.58 21.74 22.44
N CYS A 49 -29.61 21.06 22.96
CA CYS A 49 -30.68 21.61 23.77
C CYS A 49 -30.50 21.43 25.27
N GLU A 50 -29.43 20.77 25.70
CA GLU A 50 -29.10 20.55 27.11
C GLU A 50 -29.13 21.88 27.87
N ASP A 51 -30.05 22.00 28.84
CA ASP A 51 -30.26 23.21 29.63
C ASP A 51 -29.74 23.13 31.08
N ASP A 52 -29.01 22.05 31.41
CA ASP A 52 -28.46 21.74 32.73
C ASP A 52 -29.55 21.68 33.83
N VAL A 53 -30.79 21.32 33.46
CA VAL A 53 -31.89 21.07 34.41
C VAL A 53 -32.16 19.55 34.52
N PRO A 54 -31.68 18.89 35.60
CA PRO A 54 -31.67 17.42 35.68
C PRO A 54 -33.07 16.79 35.62
N CYS A 55 -34.10 17.49 36.09
CA CYS A 55 -35.47 16.95 36.13
C CYS A 55 -36.30 17.20 34.85
N THR A 56 -35.72 17.77 33.80
CA THR A 56 -36.38 17.97 32.50
C THR A 56 -35.80 17.08 31.41
N VAL A 57 -36.61 16.78 30.41
CA VAL A 57 -36.16 16.09 29.19
C VAL A 57 -36.10 17.11 28.05
N ASP A 58 -34.90 17.28 27.51
CA ASP A 58 -34.63 18.18 26.39
C ASP A 58 -34.77 17.47 25.04
N ARG A 59 -35.46 18.13 24.10
CA ARG A 59 -35.73 17.59 22.76
C ARG A 59 -35.53 18.66 21.71
N CYS A 60 -34.91 18.27 20.59
CA CYS A 60 -34.92 19.06 19.37
C CYS A 60 -36.15 18.74 18.52
N LEU A 61 -37.13 19.63 18.51
CA LEU A 61 -38.38 19.46 17.76
C LEU A 61 -38.45 20.45 16.61
N GLY A 62 -38.26 19.95 15.38
CA GLY A 62 -38.32 20.78 14.18
C GLY A 62 -37.22 21.86 14.14
N GLY A 63 -36.02 21.53 14.62
CA GLY A 63 -34.87 22.44 14.68
C GLY A 63 -34.96 23.49 15.78
N ARG A 64 -35.79 23.25 16.80
CA ARG A 64 -35.86 24.09 18.01
C ARG A 64 -35.89 23.29 19.29
N CYS A 65 -35.19 23.80 20.29
CA CYS A 65 -35.14 23.20 21.62
C CYS A 65 -36.46 23.35 22.37
N ALA A 66 -36.91 22.25 22.96
CA ALA A 66 -38.06 22.16 23.84
C ALA A 66 -37.70 21.29 25.05
N SER A 67 -37.99 21.80 26.23
CA SER A 67 -37.69 21.16 27.52
C SER A 67 -39.00 20.88 28.25
N GLU A 68 -39.23 19.63 28.64
CA GLU A 68 -40.47 19.20 29.32
C GLU A 68 -40.17 18.63 30.71
N ALA A 69 -41.00 18.97 31.71
CA ALA A 69 -40.86 18.45 33.06
C ALA A 69 -41.08 16.94 33.11
N ASP A 70 -40.12 16.18 33.67
CA ASP A 70 -40.26 14.75 33.89
C ASP A 70 -40.31 14.43 35.38
N ASN A 71 -41.47 13.94 35.84
CA ASN A 71 -41.63 13.54 37.24
C ASN A 71 -41.04 12.16 37.52
N THR A 72 -40.70 11.37 36.50
CA THR A 72 -40.06 10.07 36.70
C THR A 72 -38.65 10.23 37.27
N ARG A 73 -37.93 11.31 36.90
CA ARG A 73 -36.64 11.74 37.49
C ARG A 73 -36.73 12.28 38.92
N CYS A 74 -37.92 12.34 39.52
CA CYS A 74 -38.15 12.86 40.88
C CYS A 74 -38.82 11.81 41.79
N PRO A 75 -38.07 10.85 42.35
CA PRO A 75 -38.63 9.80 43.21
C PRO A 75 -39.37 10.40 44.41
N GLY A 76 -40.66 10.09 44.54
CA GLY A 76 -41.51 10.63 45.62
C GLY A 76 -41.85 12.13 45.52
N GLY A 77 -41.48 12.81 44.43
CA GLY A 77 -41.63 14.26 44.25
C GLY A 77 -42.25 14.68 42.91
N ARG A 78 -42.04 15.95 42.53
CA ARG A 78 -42.39 16.52 41.22
C ARG A 78 -41.32 17.50 40.75
N CYS A 79 -41.03 17.51 39.45
CA CYS A 79 -40.11 18.49 38.86
C CYS A 79 -40.71 19.89 38.88
N ASP A 80 -39.92 20.88 39.31
CA ASP A 80 -40.19 22.32 39.15
C ASP A 80 -39.21 22.90 38.11
N PRO A 81 -39.60 22.98 36.82
CA PRO A 81 -38.72 23.43 35.73
C PRO A 81 -38.26 24.88 35.89
N ALA A 82 -39.00 25.71 36.63
CA ALA A 82 -38.63 27.11 36.81
C ALA A 82 -37.44 27.28 37.77
N ARG A 83 -37.17 26.26 38.59
CA ARG A 83 -36.06 26.23 39.57
C ARG A 83 -35.04 25.14 39.29
N GLY A 84 -35.36 24.24 38.35
CA GLY A 84 -34.54 23.10 37.97
C GLY A 84 -34.28 22.11 39.10
N THR A 85 -35.28 21.85 39.95
CA THR A 85 -35.14 20.93 41.09
C THR A 85 -36.40 20.09 41.31
N CYS A 86 -36.24 18.91 41.93
CA CYS A 86 -37.38 18.11 42.39
C CYS A 86 -37.91 18.66 43.72
N THR A 87 -39.24 18.72 43.85
CA THR A 87 -39.93 19.24 45.04
C THR A 87 -40.74 18.15 45.73
N THR A 88 -40.76 18.16 47.06
CA THR A 88 -41.60 17.27 47.88
C THR A 88 -42.75 18.02 48.55
N GLN A 89 -43.73 17.28 49.09
CA GLN A 89 -44.74 17.84 49.99
C GLN A 89 -44.20 18.09 51.42
N LYS A 90 -42.94 17.72 51.72
CA LYS A 90 -42.33 17.85 53.05
C LYS A 90 -41.97 19.31 53.30
N ALA A 91 -42.57 19.90 54.33
CA ALA A 91 -42.29 21.26 54.72
C ALA A 91 -40.98 21.36 55.51
N CYS A 92 -40.27 22.48 55.38
CA CYS A 92 -39.01 22.71 56.08
C CYS A 92 -38.85 24.15 56.55
N ALA A 93 -38.02 24.34 57.58
CA ALA A 93 -37.53 25.64 58.02
C ALA A 93 -36.00 25.74 57.92
N THR A 94 -35.30 24.61 58.01
CA THR A 94 -33.85 24.48 57.95
C THR A 94 -33.45 23.28 57.09
N PRO A 95 -32.21 23.24 56.55
CA PRO A 95 -31.73 22.08 55.79
C PRO A 95 -31.83 20.74 56.55
N ALA A 96 -31.68 20.77 57.88
CA ALA A 96 -31.79 19.58 58.72
C ALA A 96 -33.20 18.96 58.73
N ASP A 97 -34.24 19.72 58.37
CA ASP A 97 -35.60 19.20 58.24
C ASP A 97 -35.79 18.37 56.96
N CYS A 98 -34.90 18.55 55.98
CA CYS A 98 -35.01 17.92 54.67
C CYS A 98 -34.26 16.62 54.54
N VAL A 99 -33.17 16.46 55.28
CA VAL A 99 -32.43 15.19 55.38
C VAL A 99 -33.41 14.05 55.55
N ASP A 100 -33.47 13.17 54.56
CA ASP A 100 -34.08 11.87 54.71
C ASP A 100 -33.04 10.76 54.48
N ALA A 101 -33.50 9.53 54.49
CA ALA A 101 -32.67 8.36 54.29
C ALA A 101 -33.11 7.62 53.02
N ASP A 102 -33.79 8.33 52.11
CA ASP A 102 -34.16 7.78 50.83
C ASP A 102 -32.86 7.61 50.03
N PRO A 103 -32.46 6.37 49.71
CA PRO A 103 -31.24 6.14 48.94
C PRO A 103 -31.36 6.66 47.50
N CYS A 104 -32.53 7.14 47.07
CA CYS A 104 -32.81 7.59 45.71
C CYS A 104 -32.73 9.10 45.50
N THR A 105 -32.30 9.85 46.51
CA THR A 105 -32.24 11.31 46.48
C THR A 105 -30.86 11.83 46.85
N GLN A 106 -30.46 12.91 46.20
CA GLN A 106 -29.22 13.62 46.47
C GLN A 106 -29.47 15.13 46.60
N GLU A 107 -28.44 15.84 47.06
CA GLU A 107 -28.45 17.31 47.22
C GLU A 107 -29.64 17.90 48.02
N GLU A 108 -30.18 17.13 48.96
CA GLU A 108 -31.36 17.51 49.74
C GLU A 108 -31.16 18.83 50.50
N ARG A 109 -32.03 19.79 50.24
CA ARG A 109 -31.98 21.12 50.86
C ARG A 109 -33.37 21.71 51.09
N CYS A 110 -33.44 22.66 52.01
CA CYS A 110 -34.67 23.42 52.23
C CYS A 110 -34.71 24.66 51.33
N ASP A 111 -35.67 24.74 50.40
CA ASP A 111 -35.99 26.01 49.75
C ASP A 111 -36.80 26.86 50.73
N VAL A 112 -36.12 27.81 51.37
CA VAL A 112 -36.73 28.71 52.37
C VAL A 112 -37.79 29.64 51.80
N SER A 113 -37.81 29.87 50.49
CA SER A 113 -38.82 30.69 49.81
C SER A 113 -40.14 29.93 49.65
N LEU A 114 -40.06 28.63 49.37
CA LEU A 114 -41.21 27.73 49.27
C LEU A 114 -41.59 27.06 50.60
N ARG A 115 -40.67 27.07 51.58
CA ARG A 115 -40.75 26.28 52.82
C ARG A 115 -40.96 24.79 52.55
N GLN A 116 -40.34 24.28 51.50
CA GLN A 116 -40.45 22.90 51.04
C GLN A 116 -39.05 22.32 50.82
N CYS A 117 -38.93 21.02 51.08
CA CYS A 117 -37.71 20.28 50.77
C CYS A 117 -37.62 20.04 49.26
N VAL A 118 -36.47 20.39 48.72
CA VAL A 118 -36.08 20.14 47.34
C VAL A 118 -34.86 19.22 47.32
N PHE A 119 -34.73 18.46 46.23
CA PHE A 119 -33.71 17.44 46.05
C PHE A 119 -33.47 17.23 44.56
N GLU A 120 -32.49 16.40 44.24
CA GLU A 120 -32.23 15.85 42.92
C GLU A 120 -32.36 14.33 42.99
N GLY A 121 -32.81 13.69 41.90
CA GLY A 121 -32.75 12.23 41.81
C GLY A 121 -31.31 11.75 41.93
N LEU A 122 -31.09 10.59 42.53
CA LEU A 122 -29.77 9.95 42.53
C LEU A 122 -29.42 9.59 41.08
N ASP A 123 -28.31 10.16 40.62
CA ASP A 123 -27.67 9.91 39.33
C ASP A 123 -26.18 9.86 39.64
N GLY A 124 -25.71 8.68 40.02
CA GLY A 124 -24.39 8.45 40.63
C GLY A 124 -23.24 8.61 39.67
N ASP A 125 -23.49 8.36 38.38
CA ASP A 125 -22.50 8.35 37.31
C ASP A 125 -22.70 9.48 36.29
N GLY A 126 -23.84 10.17 36.33
CA GLY A 126 -24.13 11.38 35.57
C GLY A 126 -24.72 11.11 34.18
N ASP A 127 -25.47 10.03 34.01
CA ASP A 127 -26.10 9.63 32.75
C ASP A 127 -27.55 10.11 32.58
N ASP A 128 -28.06 10.87 33.57
CA ASP A 128 -29.43 11.38 33.67
C ASP A 128 -30.54 10.29 33.80
N GLU A 129 -30.17 9.08 34.17
CA GLU A 129 -31.07 7.99 34.54
C GLU A 129 -31.08 7.76 36.06
N LEU A 130 -32.19 7.19 36.55
CA LEU A 130 -32.29 6.79 37.96
C LEU A 130 -31.91 5.32 38.08
N PRO A 131 -31.28 4.91 39.20
CA PRO A 131 -31.02 3.50 39.46
C PRO A 131 -32.29 2.64 39.46
N VAL A 132 -32.18 1.38 39.03
CA VAL A 132 -33.31 0.43 39.01
C VAL A 132 -34.00 0.29 40.39
N ILE A 133 -33.25 0.36 41.50
CA ILE A 133 -33.84 0.31 42.86
C ILE A 133 -34.76 1.49 43.17
N CYS A 134 -34.56 2.60 42.47
CA CYS A 134 -35.31 3.85 42.55
C CYS A 134 -36.46 3.92 41.53
N GLY A 135 -36.66 2.85 40.76
CA GLY A 135 -37.68 2.77 39.72
C GLY A 135 -37.29 3.41 38.40
N GLY A 136 -36.01 3.71 38.20
CA GLY A 136 -35.46 4.06 36.90
C GLY A 136 -34.96 2.86 36.12
N THR A 137 -34.12 3.13 35.12
CA THR A 137 -33.68 2.20 34.09
C THR A 137 -32.17 1.99 34.06
N ASP A 138 -31.40 2.76 34.83
CA ASP A 138 -29.97 2.60 34.96
C ASP A 138 -29.64 1.35 35.79
N CYS A 139 -28.85 0.48 35.17
CA CYS A 139 -28.44 -0.82 35.68
C CYS A 139 -27.05 -0.81 36.33
N ASP A 140 -26.27 0.26 36.20
CA ASP A 140 -24.94 0.45 36.81
C ASP A 140 -24.62 1.93 37.13
N ASP A 141 -25.19 2.42 38.23
CA ASP A 141 -25.05 3.76 38.84
C ASP A 141 -23.60 4.21 39.19
N ASP A 142 -22.58 3.44 38.78
CA ASP A 142 -21.16 3.76 38.88
C ASP A 142 -20.49 3.96 37.49
N ASP A 143 -21.17 3.69 36.36
CA ASP A 143 -20.61 3.73 35.01
C ASP A 143 -21.60 4.29 33.95
N PRO A 144 -21.41 5.54 33.47
CA PRO A 144 -22.37 6.26 32.63
C PRO A 144 -22.43 5.75 31.19
N ARG A 145 -21.81 4.60 30.94
CA ARG A 145 -21.85 3.86 29.68
C ARG A 145 -22.92 2.77 29.70
N ASN A 146 -23.65 2.63 30.79
CA ASN A 146 -24.66 1.60 31.01
C ASN A 146 -26.02 2.24 31.33
N ALA A 147 -26.73 2.66 30.28
CA ALA A 147 -27.96 3.42 30.37
C ALA A 147 -28.96 2.95 29.31
N SER A 148 -30.26 2.99 29.59
CA SER A 148 -31.27 2.37 28.74
C SER A 148 -31.40 2.93 27.32
N ALA A 149 -30.85 4.12 27.09
CA ALA A 149 -30.80 4.78 25.79
C ALA A 149 -29.56 4.45 24.94
N LEU A 150 -28.60 3.68 25.47
CA LEU A 150 -27.34 3.37 24.79
C LEU A 150 -27.43 2.11 23.92
N ASP A 151 -26.49 1.98 22.99
CA ASP A 151 -26.30 0.76 22.20
C ASP A 151 -25.30 -0.16 22.93
N GLU A 152 -25.56 -1.47 22.86
CA GLU A 152 -24.66 -2.50 23.36
C GLU A 152 -23.26 -2.42 22.74
N ARG A 153 -22.26 -2.71 23.56
CA ARG A 153 -20.86 -2.86 23.17
C ARG A 153 -20.40 -4.24 23.59
N CYS A 154 -19.38 -4.75 22.91
CA CYS A 154 -18.80 -6.03 23.27
C CYS A 154 -17.82 -5.88 24.45
N ASP A 155 -18.32 -5.83 25.68
CA ASP A 155 -17.51 -5.68 26.90
C ASP A 155 -18.02 -6.45 28.14
N ASP A 156 -18.93 -7.42 27.95
CA ASP A 156 -19.62 -8.20 29.00
C ASP A 156 -20.54 -7.35 29.91
N ALA A 157 -20.77 -6.07 29.59
CA ALA A 157 -21.76 -5.23 30.27
C ALA A 157 -23.10 -5.25 29.53
N ASP A 158 -24.16 -4.88 30.26
CA ASP A 158 -25.49 -4.62 29.73
C ASP A 158 -25.57 -3.10 29.54
N ASN A 159 -25.01 -2.59 28.43
CA ASN A 159 -24.86 -1.15 28.24
C ASN A 159 -26.21 -0.46 28.00
N ASN A 160 -27.23 -1.19 27.53
CA ASN A 160 -28.57 -0.68 27.25
C ASN A 160 -29.61 -1.08 28.32
N CYS A 161 -29.17 -1.69 29.42
CA CYS A 161 -29.97 -2.08 30.57
C CYS A 161 -31.25 -2.87 30.23
N ASP A 162 -31.25 -3.69 29.18
CA ASP A 162 -32.40 -4.51 28.78
C ASP A 162 -32.48 -5.86 29.51
N GLY A 163 -31.45 -6.17 30.32
CA GLY A 163 -31.30 -7.38 31.09
C GLY A 163 -30.51 -8.48 30.38
N THR A 164 -29.98 -8.20 29.19
CA THR A 164 -29.02 -9.02 28.49
C THR A 164 -27.74 -8.23 28.20
N ALA A 165 -26.60 -8.91 28.16
CA ALA A 165 -25.31 -8.30 27.89
C ALA A 165 -24.81 -8.76 26.53
N ASP A 166 -24.17 -7.86 25.79
CA ASP A 166 -23.62 -8.09 24.46
C ASP A 166 -24.65 -8.67 23.45
N GLU A 167 -25.95 -8.32 23.55
CA GLU A 167 -26.96 -8.82 22.60
C GLU A 167 -26.98 -8.04 21.29
N GLY A 168 -27.25 -8.75 20.19
CA GLY A 168 -27.32 -8.17 18.85
C GLY A 168 -26.33 -8.79 17.86
N GLU A 169 -26.14 -8.12 16.73
CA GLU A 169 -25.21 -8.57 15.70
C GLU A 169 -23.78 -8.19 16.10
N GLY A 170 -22.87 -9.16 16.14
CA GLY A 170 -21.47 -8.94 16.55
C GLY A 170 -20.75 -7.84 15.76
N SER A 171 -21.14 -7.58 14.51
CA SER A 171 -20.57 -6.49 13.71
C SER A 171 -20.97 -5.10 14.20
N ALA A 172 -22.17 -4.95 14.79
CA ALA A 172 -22.61 -3.70 15.41
C ALA A 172 -21.87 -3.46 16.73
N LEU A 173 -21.84 -4.48 17.60
CA LEU A 173 -21.15 -4.46 18.90
C LEU A 173 -19.66 -4.17 18.77
N CYS A 174 -19.04 -4.72 17.73
CA CYS A 174 -17.60 -4.61 17.50
C CYS A 174 -17.20 -3.56 16.47
N GLY A 175 -18.15 -2.84 15.86
CA GLY A 175 -17.87 -1.85 14.82
C GLY A 175 -17.00 -2.37 13.67
N ALA A 176 -17.06 -3.67 13.37
CA ALA A 176 -16.25 -4.35 12.36
C ALA A 176 -17.06 -5.44 11.65
N GLU A 177 -17.16 -5.36 10.32
CA GLU A 177 -17.88 -6.36 9.54
C GLU A 177 -17.28 -7.77 9.73
N GLY A 178 -18.15 -8.73 10.04
CA GLY A 178 -17.77 -10.14 10.23
C GLY A 178 -17.16 -10.46 11.60
N ALA A 179 -16.93 -9.47 12.47
CA ALA A 179 -16.54 -9.73 13.86
C ALA A 179 -17.70 -10.28 14.68
N THR A 180 -17.38 -11.10 15.67
CA THR A 180 -18.33 -11.64 16.66
C THR A 180 -17.89 -11.29 18.06
N CYS A 181 -18.85 -10.95 18.93
CA CYS A 181 -18.56 -10.79 20.36
C CYS A 181 -18.52 -12.15 21.04
N VAL A 182 -17.41 -12.45 21.73
CA VAL A 182 -17.22 -13.69 22.48
C VAL A 182 -16.63 -13.36 23.85
N SER A 183 -17.47 -13.35 24.88
CA SER A 183 -17.09 -13.03 26.27
C SER A 183 -16.40 -11.67 26.38
N GLY A 184 -17.13 -10.60 26.05
CA GLY A 184 -16.64 -9.22 26.15
C GLY A 184 -15.45 -8.90 25.26
N ARG A 185 -15.22 -9.72 24.21
CA ARG A 185 -14.12 -9.51 23.28
C ARG A 185 -14.54 -9.74 21.83
N CYS A 186 -14.21 -8.74 21.01
CA CYS A 186 -14.37 -8.82 19.57
C CYS A 186 -13.35 -9.79 18.96
N GLU A 187 -13.87 -10.81 18.29
CA GLU A 187 -13.09 -11.80 17.54
C GLU A 187 -13.43 -11.73 16.06
N CYS A 188 -12.38 -11.71 15.23
CA CYS A 188 -12.51 -11.87 13.79
C CYS A 188 -12.48 -13.34 13.38
N PRO A 189 -12.99 -13.67 12.19
CA PRO A 189 -12.84 -14.99 11.60
C PRO A 189 -11.40 -15.52 11.63
N VAL A 190 -11.25 -16.84 11.67
CA VAL A 190 -9.92 -17.48 11.73
C VAL A 190 -9.03 -16.98 10.59
N GLY A 191 -7.80 -16.59 10.94
CA GLY A 191 -6.83 -16.05 9.98
C GLY A 191 -6.93 -14.53 9.79
N GLN A 192 -7.89 -13.86 10.44
CA GLN A 192 -8.04 -12.42 10.40
C GLN A 192 -7.66 -11.76 11.73
N GLY A 193 -7.18 -10.52 11.65
CA GLY A 193 -6.89 -9.65 12.78
C GLY A 193 -7.95 -8.55 12.90
N TYR A 194 -8.30 -8.19 14.14
CA TYR A 194 -9.17 -7.05 14.44
C TYR A 194 -8.31 -5.78 14.47
N CYS A 195 -8.28 -5.06 13.35
CA CYS A 195 -7.32 -4.00 13.07
C CYS A 195 -7.98 -2.61 13.11
N PRO A 196 -7.34 -1.60 13.72
CA PRO A 196 -7.87 -0.24 13.78
C PRO A 196 -7.89 0.41 12.40
N LEU A 197 -8.89 1.24 12.16
CA LEU A 197 -8.98 2.12 11.00
C LEU A 197 -8.27 3.44 11.29
N GLU A 198 -7.19 3.70 10.56
CA GLU A 198 -6.47 4.98 10.69
C GLU A 198 -7.32 6.20 10.25
N ALA A 199 -8.34 6.00 9.40
CA ALA A 199 -9.14 7.09 8.80
C ALA A 199 -10.58 7.21 9.35
N ALA A 200 -11.03 6.28 10.18
CA ALA A 200 -12.35 6.29 10.79
C ALA A 200 -12.22 5.74 12.20
N SER A 201 -12.87 6.33 13.20
CA SER A 201 -12.90 5.77 14.55
C SER A 201 -13.61 4.41 14.51
N GLY A 202 -12.87 3.30 14.36
CA GLY A 202 -13.44 1.96 14.18
C GLY A 202 -12.41 0.87 13.89
N PHE A 203 -12.89 -0.35 13.61
CA PHE A 203 -12.06 -1.54 13.39
C PHE A 203 -12.55 -2.35 12.17
N HIS A 204 -11.67 -3.17 11.58
CA HIS A 204 -12.06 -4.18 10.58
C HIS A 204 -11.35 -5.51 10.83
N CYS A 205 -11.97 -6.57 10.33
CA CYS A 205 -11.31 -7.85 10.17
C CYS A 205 -10.48 -7.88 8.88
N ILE A 206 -9.15 -7.88 9.03
CA ILE A 206 -8.20 -7.92 7.92
C ILE A 206 -7.53 -9.29 7.86
N ASP A 207 -7.33 -9.85 6.66
CA ASP A 207 -6.61 -11.11 6.47
C ASP A 207 -5.11 -10.98 6.79
N VAL A 208 -4.74 -11.36 8.01
CA VAL A 208 -3.35 -11.32 8.46
C VAL A 208 -2.51 -12.47 7.90
N GLN A 209 -3.09 -13.40 7.13
CA GLN A 209 -2.34 -14.51 6.52
C GLN A 209 -1.71 -14.14 5.19
N SER A 210 -2.26 -13.15 4.48
CA SER A 210 -1.85 -12.79 3.12
C SER A 210 -1.68 -11.30 2.87
N ASP A 211 -2.22 -10.44 3.74
CA ASP A 211 -2.07 -8.99 3.62
C ASP A 211 -0.62 -8.57 3.93
N GLY A 212 0.02 -7.90 2.96
CA GLY A 212 1.40 -7.46 3.06
C GLY A 212 1.65 -6.35 4.09
N GLU A 213 0.64 -5.58 4.47
CA GLU A 213 0.73 -4.50 5.46
C GLU A 213 0.31 -4.96 6.87
N ASN A 214 -0.31 -6.14 6.98
CA ASN A 214 -0.86 -6.67 8.23
C ASN A 214 -0.42 -8.12 8.49
N CYS A 215 0.80 -8.49 8.11
CA CYS A 215 1.23 -9.88 8.06
C CYS A 215 1.46 -10.49 9.45
N GLY A 216 0.56 -11.38 9.86
CA GLY A 216 0.54 -12.06 11.16
C GLY A 216 -0.04 -11.23 12.31
N ALA A 217 -0.13 -9.91 12.14
CA ALA A 217 -0.75 -8.99 13.10
C ALA A 217 -1.05 -7.64 12.41
N CYS A 218 -2.00 -6.89 12.96
CA CYS A 218 -2.35 -5.54 12.49
C CYS A 218 -1.14 -4.60 12.52
N GLY A 219 -0.93 -3.85 11.43
CA GLY A 219 0.18 -2.92 11.27
C GLY A 219 1.56 -3.57 11.12
N ARG A 220 1.64 -4.90 10.99
CA ARG A 220 2.90 -5.60 10.75
C ARG A 220 3.19 -5.69 9.25
N SER A 221 3.65 -4.58 8.69
CA SER A 221 4.05 -4.55 7.28
C SER A 221 5.26 -5.44 7.01
N CYS A 222 5.19 -6.14 5.90
CA CYS A 222 6.29 -6.92 5.39
C CYS A 222 7.40 -6.02 4.83
N PRO A 223 8.68 -6.34 5.09
CA PRO A 223 9.79 -5.61 4.51
C PRO A 223 9.70 -5.56 2.98
N ALA A 224 10.29 -4.53 2.36
CA ALA A 224 10.33 -4.42 0.91
C ALA A 224 10.87 -5.70 0.25
N GLN A 225 10.25 -6.08 -0.88
CA GLN A 225 10.58 -7.29 -1.65
C GLN A 225 10.26 -8.63 -0.94
N THR A 226 9.39 -8.62 0.08
CA THR A 226 8.82 -9.83 0.68
C THR A 226 7.31 -9.91 0.43
N THR A 227 6.72 -11.08 0.68
CA THR A 227 5.28 -11.32 0.57
C THR A 227 4.77 -12.03 1.83
N CYS A 228 3.56 -11.69 2.27
CA CYS A 228 2.94 -12.37 3.39
C CYS A 228 2.37 -13.73 2.96
N VAL A 229 2.85 -14.80 3.60
CA VAL A 229 2.37 -16.16 3.36
C VAL A 229 2.21 -16.85 4.71
N GLY A 230 0.97 -17.22 5.06
CA GLY A 230 0.66 -17.89 6.32
C GLY A 230 0.97 -17.03 7.55
N GLY A 231 0.82 -15.71 7.43
CA GLY A 231 1.10 -14.76 8.51
C GLY A 231 2.59 -14.53 8.76
N GLN A 232 3.46 -14.89 7.81
CA GLN A 232 4.89 -14.65 7.86
C GLN A 232 5.38 -13.98 6.57
N CYS A 233 6.24 -12.98 6.71
CA CYS A 233 6.90 -12.36 5.57
C CYS A 233 7.96 -13.31 5.03
N THR A 234 7.84 -13.62 3.74
CA THR A 234 8.70 -14.59 3.04
C THR A 234 9.32 -13.93 1.82
N CYS A 235 10.53 -14.38 1.46
CA CYS A 235 11.20 -13.95 0.25
C CYS A 235 10.78 -14.79 -0.95
N ALA A 236 11.08 -14.31 -2.16
CA ALA A 236 10.97 -15.12 -3.37
C ALA A 236 11.79 -16.42 -3.25
N GLU A 237 11.39 -17.44 -4.02
CA GLU A 237 12.05 -18.75 -4.02
C GLU A 237 13.57 -18.62 -4.25
N GLY A 238 14.35 -19.37 -3.47
CA GLY A 238 15.82 -19.33 -3.51
C GLY A 238 16.47 -18.24 -2.65
N LEU A 239 15.70 -17.35 -2.03
CA LEU A 239 16.21 -16.31 -1.13
C LEU A 239 15.80 -16.57 0.33
N ALA A 240 16.65 -16.14 1.26
CA ALA A 240 16.38 -16.18 2.69
C ALA A 240 16.18 -14.77 3.25
N LEU A 241 15.25 -14.62 4.20
CA LEU A 241 15.02 -13.36 4.90
C LEU A 241 16.08 -13.16 5.98
N CYS A 242 17.11 -12.35 5.70
CA CYS A 242 18.15 -11.99 6.64
C CYS A 242 17.87 -10.62 7.25
N GLY A 243 17.13 -10.60 8.36
CA GLY A 243 16.64 -9.35 8.96
C GLY A 243 15.49 -8.79 8.13
N SER A 244 15.70 -7.65 7.47
CA SER A 244 14.68 -6.99 6.63
C SER A 244 14.95 -7.12 5.13
N THR A 245 15.94 -7.92 4.72
CA THR A 245 16.35 -8.06 3.33
C THR A 245 16.36 -9.52 2.89
N CYS A 246 15.92 -9.74 1.66
CA CYS A 246 16.04 -11.04 1.00
C CYS A 246 17.45 -11.20 0.44
N VAL A 247 18.11 -12.30 0.82
CA VAL A 247 19.50 -12.56 0.45
C VAL A 247 19.62 -13.96 -0.13
N ASP A 248 20.37 -14.07 -1.23
CA ASP A 248 20.77 -15.36 -1.80
C ASP A 248 21.94 -15.93 -1.00
N LEU A 249 21.66 -16.89 -0.11
CA LEU A 249 22.66 -17.53 0.74
C LEU A 249 23.67 -18.36 -0.05
N SER A 250 23.40 -18.67 -1.32
CA SER A 250 24.30 -19.49 -2.15
C SER A 250 25.46 -18.70 -2.74
N ARG A 251 25.34 -17.37 -2.82
CA ARG A 251 26.29 -16.49 -3.52
C ARG A 251 26.68 -15.23 -2.74
N ASN A 252 25.96 -14.87 -1.69
CA ASN A 252 26.26 -13.66 -0.94
C ASN A 252 27.42 -13.89 0.04
N GLU A 253 28.55 -13.22 -0.20
CA GLU A 253 29.77 -13.33 0.62
C GLU A 253 29.61 -12.87 2.08
N LEU A 254 28.57 -12.09 2.40
CA LEU A 254 28.27 -11.64 3.77
C LEU A 254 27.24 -12.53 4.49
N HIS A 255 26.61 -13.46 3.77
CA HIS A 255 25.53 -14.32 4.27
C HIS A 255 25.64 -15.75 3.68
N CYS A 256 26.84 -16.30 3.57
CA CYS A 256 27.07 -17.54 2.84
C CYS A 256 26.62 -18.75 3.65
N GLY A 257 25.64 -19.49 3.14
CA GLY A 257 25.04 -20.67 3.81
C GLY A 257 24.09 -20.33 4.95
N ALA A 258 24.28 -19.21 5.65
CA ALA A 258 23.34 -18.67 6.64
C ALA A 258 23.46 -17.15 6.79
N CYS A 259 22.41 -16.51 7.32
CA CYS A 259 22.39 -15.06 7.52
C CYS A 259 23.50 -14.59 8.47
N GLY A 260 24.38 -13.71 7.97
CA GLY A 260 25.48 -13.12 8.75
C GLY A 260 26.78 -13.93 8.71
N GLU A 261 26.79 -15.08 8.04
CA GLU A 261 28.00 -15.88 7.85
C GLU A 261 28.86 -15.31 6.72
N ALA A 262 29.79 -14.43 7.08
CA ALA A 262 30.67 -13.81 6.10
C ALA A 262 31.88 -14.68 5.74
N CYS A 263 32.23 -14.72 4.45
CA CYS A 263 33.34 -15.51 3.92
C CYS A 263 34.74 -14.91 4.13
N ASN A 264 34.83 -13.72 4.73
CA ASN A 264 36.10 -13.09 5.15
C ASN A 264 37.17 -13.07 4.03
N GLY A 265 36.79 -12.61 2.83
CA GLY A 265 37.68 -12.53 1.68
C GLY A 265 37.78 -13.81 0.84
N ARG A 266 36.81 -14.72 0.96
CA ARG A 266 36.60 -15.89 0.10
C ARG A 266 35.28 -15.74 -0.65
N ASP A 267 35.12 -16.49 -1.73
CA ASP A 267 33.87 -16.51 -2.50
C ASP A 267 32.82 -17.38 -1.81
N CYS A 268 31.54 -17.04 -1.99
CA CYS A 268 30.43 -17.92 -1.63
C CYS A 268 29.97 -18.71 -2.87
N ILE A 269 30.12 -20.03 -2.85
CA ILE A 269 29.68 -20.92 -3.94
C ILE A 269 28.78 -21.99 -3.33
N ASP A 270 27.55 -22.08 -3.81
CA ASP A 270 26.54 -23.03 -3.32
C ASP A 270 26.40 -23.03 -1.78
N GLY A 271 26.57 -21.86 -1.17
CA GLY A 271 26.46 -21.66 0.28
C GLY A 271 27.71 -22.07 1.07
N VAL A 272 28.85 -22.23 0.40
CA VAL A 272 30.13 -22.60 1.02
C VAL A 272 31.22 -21.58 0.69
N CYS A 273 31.86 -21.06 1.74
CA CYS A 273 33.00 -20.16 1.61
C CYS A 273 34.23 -20.89 1.06
N THR A 274 34.59 -20.62 -0.19
CA THR A 274 35.60 -21.36 -0.94
C THR A 274 36.66 -20.41 -1.50
N LEU A 275 37.92 -20.88 -1.51
CA LEU A 275 39.00 -20.17 -2.22
C LEU A 275 38.88 -20.48 -3.72
N CYS A 276 38.84 -19.46 -4.56
CA CYS A 276 38.79 -19.63 -6.01
C CYS A 276 39.89 -20.61 -6.49
N GLY A 277 39.49 -21.71 -7.14
CA GLY A 277 40.39 -22.66 -7.81
C GLY A 277 40.25 -24.13 -7.41
N GLU A 278 39.50 -24.47 -6.36
CA GLU A 278 39.37 -25.87 -5.91
C GLU A 278 38.34 -26.70 -6.69
N LEU A 279 37.44 -26.06 -7.46
CA LEU A 279 36.36 -26.72 -8.21
C LEU A 279 36.51 -26.63 -9.75
N GLY A 280 37.67 -26.21 -10.26
CA GLY A 280 37.95 -26.20 -11.71
C GLY A 280 37.36 -25.00 -12.49
N GLU A 281 36.82 -24.00 -11.81
CA GLU A 281 36.44 -22.72 -12.43
C GLU A 281 37.67 -21.84 -12.73
N PRO A 282 37.66 -21.05 -13.82
CA PRO A 282 38.78 -20.19 -14.19
C PRO A 282 38.94 -19.03 -13.21
N CYS A 283 40.04 -19.03 -12.45
CA CYS A 283 40.43 -17.96 -11.55
C CYS A 283 41.54 -17.09 -12.14
N CYS A 284 41.46 -15.79 -11.87
CA CYS A 284 42.45 -14.78 -12.24
C CYS A 284 43.36 -14.47 -11.06
N ASN A 285 44.53 -15.12 -11.03
CA ASN A 285 45.52 -14.96 -9.96
C ASN A 285 44.91 -15.14 -8.55
N GLY A 286 44.00 -16.10 -8.41
CA GLY A 286 43.34 -16.42 -7.13
C GLY A 286 42.06 -15.63 -6.81
N ALA A 287 41.56 -14.82 -7.75
CA ALA A 287 40.27 -14.13 -7.62
C ALA A 287 39.38 -14.38 -8.85
N ARG A 288 38.05 -14.35 -8.66
CA ARG A 288 37.08 -14.25 -9.76
C ARG A 288 37.02 -12.80 -10.26
N CYS A 289 36.50 -12.60 -11.47
CA CYS A 289 36.16 -11.26 -11.93
C CYS A 289 34.81 -10.84 -11.33
N SER A 290 34.70 -9.58 -10.89
CA SER A 290 33.57 -9.13 -10.06
C SER A 290 32.25 -8.97 -10.81
N ASP A 291 32.21 -9.27 -12.10
CA ASP A 291 31.01 -9.18 -12.93
C ASP A 291 31.05 -10.21 -14.07
N ASP A 292 29.85 -10.58 -14.56
CA ASP A 292 29.65 -11.56 -15.64
C ASP A 292 30.15 -11.08 -17.02
N LEU A 293 30.58 -9.81 -17.10
CA LEU A 293 31.08 -9.15 -18.31
C LEU A 293 32.61 -9.18 -18.40
N SER A 294 33.27 -9.71 -17.38
CA SER A 294 34.71 -9.85 -17.30
C SER A 294 35.11 -11.33 -17.40
N GLU A 295 36.29 -11.57 -17.97
CA GLU A 295 36.88 -12.90 -18.09
C GLU A 295 38.35 -12.90 -17.68
N CYS A 296 38.92 -14.10 -17.60
CA CYS A 296 40.31 -14.24 -17.27
C CYS A 296 41.24 -14.03 -18.46
N GLY A 297 41.92 -12.89 -18.46
CA GLY A 297 42.94 -12.59 -19.45
C GLY A 297 44.13 -13.53 -19.32
N GLN A 298 44.91 -13.64 -20.40
CA GLN A 298 46.12 -14.49 -20.44
C GLN A 298 47.17 -14.14 -19.38
N SER A 299 47.14 -12.91 -18.83
CA SER A 299 47.96 -12.43 -17.72
C SER A 299 47.47 -12.85 -16.34
N GLY A 300 46.37 -13.60 -16.25
CA GLY A 300 45.72 -13.95 -14.99
C GLY A 300 45.05 -12.77 -14.30
N THR A 301 44.79 -11.68 -15.02
CA THR A 301 44.04 -10.51 -14.53
C THR A 301 42.67 -10.47 -15.20
N CYS A 302 41.69 -9.94 -14.48
CA CYS A 302 40.37 -9.70 -15.05
C CYS A 302 40.45 -8.68 -16.18
N VAL A 303 39.90 -9.06 -17.33
CA VAL A 303 39.77 -8.19 -18.51
C VAL A 303 38.31 -8.22 -18.97
N PRO A 304 37.79 -7.13 -19.56
CA PRO A 304 36.48 -7.16 -20.19
C PRO A 304 36.44 -8.24 -21.29
N LYS A 305 35.34 -9.00 -21.37
CA LYS A 305 35.15 -9.96 -22.45
C LYS A 305 35.13 -9.24 -23.79
N ALA A 306 35.57 -9.92 -24.86
CA ALA A 306 35.57 -9.34 -26.21
C ALA A 306 34.17 -8.83 -26.64
N CYS A 307 33.11 -9.53 -26.24
CA CYS A 307 31.70 -9.18 -26.49
C CYS A 307 31.24 -7.87 -25.82
N THR A 308 32.01 -7.28 -24.90
CA THR A 308 31.67 -6.02 -24.23
C THR A 308 32.31 -4.80 -24.91
N ALA A 309 32.99 -4.99 -26.05
CA ALA A 309 33.63 -3.90 -26.76
C ALA A 309 32.59 -2.81 -27.11
N PRO A 310 32.87 -1.52 -26.85
CA PRO A 310 31.92 -0.44 -27.13
C PRO A 310 31.66 -0.36 -28.64
N LEU A 311 30.37 -0.34 -29.01
CA LEU A 311 29.94 -0.19 -30.39
C LEU A 311 29.97 1.30 -30.80
N GLU A 312 30.86 1.65 -31.71
CA GLU A 312 30.93 2.98 -32.32
C GLU A 312 29.96 3.07 -33.51
N ALA A 313 29.36 4.25 -33.74
CA ALA A 313 28.52 4.47 -34.93
C ALA A 313 29.32 4.31 -36.23
N LEU A 314 28.68 3.80 -37.29
CA LEU A 314 29.31 3.69 -38.60
C LEU A 314 29.67 5.10 -39.12
N PRO A 315 30.91 5.32 -39.60
CA PRO A 315 31.27 6.58 -40.24
C PRO A 315 30.47 6.80 -41.53
N ALA A 316 30.22 8.06 -41.89
CA ALA A 316 29.43 8.44 -43.07
C ALA A 316 29.86 7.74 -44.37
N ALA A 317 31.17 7.48 -44.54
CA ALA A 317 31.73 6.80 -45.70
C ALA A 317 31.34 5.31 -45.81
N TYR A 318 30.85 4.69 -44.73
CA TYR A 318 30.55 3.25 -44.65
C TYR A 318 29.06 2.93 -44.53
N LEU A 319 28.19 3.95 -44.56
CA LEU A 319 26.74 3.74 -44.47
C LEU A 319 26.17 3.23 -45.79
N PRO A 320 25.66 1.99 -45.86
CA PRO A 320 24.79 1.59 -46.95
C PRO A 320 23.45 2.33 -46.80
N ARG A 321 22.96 2.94 -47.89
CA ARG A 321 21.63 3.56 -47.92
C ARG A 321 20.62 2.54 -48.42
N CYS A 322 19.51 2.38 -47.72
CA CYS A 322 18.38 1.59 -48.18
C CYS A 322 17.83 2.17 -49.51
N SER A 323 17.25 1.30 -50.33
CA SER A 323 16.66 1.69 -51.60
C SER A 323 15.44 2.59 -51.39
N ALA A 324 15.14 3.43 -52.39
CA ALA A 324 13.93 4.26 -52.35
C ALA A 324 12.65 3.42 -52.31
N ASP A 325 12.66 2.22 -52.92
CA ASP A 325 11.56 1.27 -52.89
C ASP A 325 11.34 0.71 -51.48
N THR A 326 12.42 0.47 -50.73
CA THR A 326 12.36 0.04 -49.32
C THR A 326 11.76 1.11 -48.43
N LEU A 327 12.07 2.39 -48.66
CA LEU A 327 11.44 3.49 -47.93
C LEU A 327 9.92 3.57 -48.21
N ALA A 328 9.52 3.44 -49.48
CA ALA A 328 8.11 3.44 -49.86
C ALA A 328 7.36 2.24 -49.26
N CYS A 329 8.01 1.07 -49.21
CA CYS A 329 7.49 -0.14 -48.57
C CYS A 329 7.31 0.07 -47.05
N ALA A 330 8.33 0.58 -46.37
CA ALA A 330 8.32 0.85 -44.93
C ALA A 330 7.20 1.83 -44.53
N LEU A 331 7.02 2.91 -45.29
CA LEU A 331 5.97 3.91 -45.04
C LEU A 331 4.54 3.38 -45.24
N ALA A 332 4.37 2.28 -45.98
CA ALA A 332 3.08 1.65 -46.21
C ALA A 332 2.73 0.60 -45.14
N CYS A 333 3.60 0.34 -44.17
CA CYS A 333 3.41 -0.71 -43.19
C CYS A 333 2.58 -0.28 -41.98
N GLU A 334 1.56 -1.07 -41.64
CA GLU A 334 0.74 -0.92 -40.43
C GLU A 334 1.17 -1.88 -39.29
N THR A 335 2.14 -2.76 -39.56
CA THR A 335 2.62 -3.77 -38.59
C THR A 335 4.14 -3.88 -38.62
N SER A 336 4.70 -4.38 -37.51
CA SER A 336 6.14 -4.65 -37.38
C SER A 336 6.66 -5.72 -38.34
N ALA A 337 5.85 -6.75 -38.60
CA ALA A 337 6.20 -7.81 -39.53
C ALA A 337 6.39 -7.27 -40.96
N CYS A 338 5.48 -6.38 -41.41
CA CYS A 338 5.59 -5.72 -42.71
C CYS A 338 6.88 -4.92 -42.85
N LEU A 339 7.24 -4.14 -41.82
CA LEU A 339 8.45 -3.31 -41.88
C LEU A 339 9.72 -4.16 -42.01
N VAL A 340 9.78 -5.28 -41.29
CA VAL A 340 10.90 -6.22 -41.36
C VAL A 340 10.99 -6.87 -42.74
N ASP A 341 9.86 -7.30 -43.31
CA ASP A 341 9.82 -7.88 -44.67
C ASP A 341 10.33 -6.88 -45.72
N CYS A 342 9.99 -5.59 -45.60
CA CYS A 342 10.48 -4.53 -46.48
C CYS A 342 12.01 -4.33 -46.40
N LEU A 343 12.57 -4.38 -45.19
CA LEU A 343 14.01 -4.23 -44.96
C LEU A 343 14.80 -5.45 -45.41
N GLU A 344 14.28 -6.65 -45.20
CA GLU A 344 14.88 -7.91 -45.68
C GLU A 344 14.86 -8.02 -47.21
N ALA A 345 13.84 -7.45 -47.86
CA ALA A 345 13.73 -7.41 -49.32
C ALA A 345 14.67 -6.39 -49.98
N ASP A 346 15.34 -5.53 -49.20
CA ASP A 346 16.25 -4.53 -49.74
C ASP A 346 17.47 -5.18 -50.40
N ALA A 347 17.66 -4.90 -51.69
CA ALA A 347 18.74 -5.45 -52.50
C ALA A 347 19.98 -4.53 -52.60
N THR A 348 20.09 -3.53 -51.73
CA THR A 348 21.21 -2.58 -51.77
C THR A 348 22.53 -3.32 -51.48
N PRO A 349 23.57 -3.13 -52.30
CA PRO A 349 24.87 -3.76 -52.05
C PRO A 349 25.43 -3.42 -50.66
N SER A 350 25.74 -4.47 -49.88
CA SER A 350 26.44 -4.32 -48.59
C SER A 350 27.78 -3.60 -48.72
N ARG A 351 28.15 -2.84 -47.68
CA ARG A 351 29.50 -2.28 -47.48
C ARG A 351 30.27 -3.11 -46.45
N VAL A 352 31.60 -3.04 -46.46
CA VAL A 352 32.43 -3.75 -45.47
C VAL A 352 32.95 -2.75 -44.44
N PHE A 353 32.69 -3.02 -43.16
CA PHE A 353 33.20 -2.25 -42.03
C PHE A 353 33.84 -3.20 -41.02
N GLN A 354 35.11 -2.97 -40.65
CA GLN A 354 35.89 -3.83 -39.74
C GLN A 354 35.82 -5.33 -40.08
N GLY A 355 35.76 -5.69 -41.36
CA GLY A 355 35.69 -7.07 -41.83
C GLY A 355 34.28 -7.68 -41.88
N ALA A 356 33.26 -7.01 -41.33
CA ALA A 356 31.86 -7.42 -41.42
C ALA A 356 31.17 -6.76 -42.63
N ARG A 357 30.32 -7.53 -43.34
CA ARG A 357 29.41 -6.98 -44.35
C ARG A 357 28.19 -6.36 -43.65
N VAL A 358 27.89 -5.12 -44.01
CA VAL A 358 26.77 -4.32 -43.49
C VAL A 358 25.89 -3.96 -44.68
N ASP A 359 24.68 -4.51 -44.72
CA ASP A 359 23.58 -4.19 -45.65
C ASP A 359 22.66 -3.11 -45.06
N CYS A 360 21.56 -2.77 -45.76
CA CYS A 360 20.59 -1.76 -45.32
C CYS A 360 20.05 -2.06 -43.90
N LEU A 361 19.56 -3.27 -43.67
CA LEU A 361 19.08 -3.70 -42.36
C LEU A 361 20.19 -3.61 -41.31
N GLY A 362 21.37 -4.15 -41.62
CA GLY A 362 22.48 -4.11 -40.68
C GLY A 362 23.07 -2.73 -40.40
N CYS A 363 22.79 -1.73 -41.24
CA CYS A 363 23.08 -0.33 -40.95
C CYS A 363 22.16 0.21 -39.86
N ILE A 364 20.85 -0.05 -39.99
CA ILE A 364 19.85 0.42 -39.04
C ILE A 364 20.13 -0.13 -37.64
N ASP A 365 20.35 -1.45 -37.54
CA ASP A 365 20.65 -2.11 -36.26
C ASP A 365 21.91 -1.56 -35.60
N HIS A 366 22.98 -1.38 -36.39
CA HIS A 366 24.25 -0.87 -35.89
C HIS A 366 24.10 0.55 -35.33
N GLN A 367 23.29 1.39 -35.96
CA GLN A 367 23.04 2.75 -35.48
C GLN A 367 22.20 2.78 -34.20
N ILE A 368 21.18 1.90 -34.09
CA ILE A 368 20.36 1.78 -32.87
C ILE A 368 21.24 1.32 -31.70
N GLU A 369 22.05 0.27 -31.89
CA GLU A 369 22.94 -0.25 -30.86
C GLU A 369 23.99 0.79 -30.44
N ALA A 370 24.59 1.49 -31.40
CA ALA A 370 25.54 2.57 -31.11
C ALA A 370 24.88 3.77 -30.40
N CYS A 371 23.60 4.06 -30.67
CA CYS A 371 22.82 5.05 -29.94
C CYS A 371 22.56 4.60 -28.50
N ALA A 372 22.05 3.38 -28.32
CA ALA A 372 21.77 2.81 -27.01
C ALA A 372 23.03 2.77 -26.13
N ALA A 373 24.16 2.36 -26.72
CA ALA A 373 25.45 2.36 -26.04
C ALA A 373 25.92 3.76 -25.60
N ARG A 374 25.52 4.85 -26.27
CA ARG A 374 25.82 6.22 -25.80
C ARG A 374 24.85 6.70 -24.73
N MET A 375 23.60 6.25 -24.77
CA MET A 375 22.54 6.64 -23.85
C MET A 375 22.55 5.83 -22.53
N SER A 376 23.74 5.39 -22.08
CA SER A 376 23.94 4.60 -20.85
C SER A 376 23.39 3.16 -20.86
N CYS A 377 22.96 2.61 -22.01
CA CYS A 377 22.57 1.20 -22.11
C CYS A 377 23.75 0.24 -22.33
N GLN A 378 25.01 0.68 -22.19
CA GLN A 378 26.20 -0.12 -22.48
C GLN A 378 26.21 -1.48 -21.81
N ARG A 379 25.76 -1.55 -20.55
CA ARG A 379 25.73 -2.81 -19.81
C ARG A 379 24.72 -3.80 -20.39
N SER A 380 23.52 -3.34 -20.73
CA SER A 380 22.49 -4.19 -21.33
C SER A 380 22.87 -4.66 -22.73
N VAL A 381 23.48 -3.77 -23.53
CA VAL A 381 24.04 -4.10 -24.85
C VAL A 381 25.14 -5.15 -24.73
N ALA A 382 26.09 -4.95 -23.81
CA ALA A 382 27.19 -5.89 -23.57
C ALA A 382 26.70 -7.25 -23.06
N ALA A 383 25.74 -7.27 -22.13
CA ALA A 383 25.17 -8.51 -21.60
C ALA A 383 24.48 -9.35 -22.69
N LEU A 384 23.69 -8.69 -23.55
CA LEU A 384 23.05 -9.37 -24.67
C LEU A 384 24.10 -9.90 -25.66
N ASN A 385 25.06 -9.07 -26.08
CA ASN A 385 26.13 -9.49 -26.99
C ASN A 385 26.91 -10.70 -26.46
N CYS A 386 27.30 -10.68 -25.19
CA CYS A 386 27.98 -11.81 -24.56
C CYS A 386 27.12 -13.06 -24.51
N CYS A 387 25.82 -12.94 -24.23
CA CYS A 387 24.92 -14.08 -24.28
C CYS A 387 24.85 -14.71 -25.69
N ILE A 388 24.78 -13.89 -26.73
CA ILE A 388 24.71 -14.36 -28.11
C ILE A 388 26.01 -15.06 -28.53
N GLU A 389 27.16 -14.48 -28.21
CA GLU A 389 28.45 -15.10 -28.54
C GLU A 389 28.64 -16.42 -27.79
N GLU A 390 28.44 -16.42 -26.48
CA GLU A 390 28.78 -17.55 -25.61
C GLU A 390 27.72 -18.66 -25.64
N ARG A 391 26.43 -18.30 -25.65
CA ARG A 391 25.32 -19.27 -25.56
C ARG A 391 24.72 -19.62 -26.91
N CYS A 392 25.03 -18.87 -27.97
CA CYS A 392 24.41 -19.06 -29.28
C CYS A 392 25.41 -19.12 -30.46
N GLY A 393 26.71 -19.13 -30.17
CA GLY A 393 27.75 -19.22 -31.21
C GLY A 393 27.74 -18.04 -32.18
N GLY A 394 27.30 -16.86 -31.73
CA GLY A 394 27.21 -15.64 -32.53
C GLY A 394 25.98 -15.56 -33.45
N THR A 395 25.12 -16.58 -33.44
CA THR A 395 23.87 -16.59 -34.23
C THR A 395 22.65 -16.33 -33.34
N PHE A 396 21.73 -15.50 -33.82
CA PHE A 396 20.51 -15.15 -33.07
C PHE A 396 19.30 -15.74 -33.79
N ASP A 397 18.87 -16.92 -33.36
CA ASP A 397 17.68 -17.64 -33.81
C ASP A 397 16.64 -17.72 -32.66
N SER A 398 15.48 -18.33 -32.90
CA SER A 398 14.44 -18.47 -31.87
C SER A 398 14.91 -19.26 -30.66
N ALA A 399 15.83 -20.22 -30.85
CA ALA A 399 16.40 -20.97 -29.73
C ALA A 399 17.36 -20.12 -28.89
N CYS A 400 18.06 -19.16 -29.51
CA CYS A 400 18.87 -18.18 -28.81
C CYS A 400 18.03 -17.18 -28.02
N GLU A 401 16.86 -16.79 -28.53
CA GLU A 401 15.91 -15.92 -27.84
C GLU A 401 15.51 -16.50 -26.48
N ASP A 402 15.17 -17.79 -26.44
CA ASP A 402 14.86 -18.49 -25.20
C ASP A 402 16.07 -18.55 -24.24
N ARG A 403 17.28 -18.77 -24.76
CA ARG A 403 18.52 -18.86 -23.97
C ARG A 403 19.00 -17.51 -23.41
N CYS A 404 18.62 -16.42 -24.06
CA CYS A 404 19.04 -15.05 -23.73
C CYS A 404 17.85 -14.16 -23.33
N ALA A 405 16.73 -14.74 -22.91
CA ALA A 405 15.48 -14.01 -22.70
C ALA A 405 15.60 -12.90 -21.64
N LEU A 406 16.39 -13.11 -20.58
CA LEU A 406 16.59 -12.13 -19.52
C LEU A 406 17.45 -10.95 -19.99
N GLU A 407 18.55 -11.25 -20.68
CA GLU A 407 19.44 -10.25 -21.25
C GLU A 407 18.73 -9.44 -22.33
N LEU A 408 17.90 -10.11 -23.14
CA LEU A 408 17.05 -9.49 -24.15
C LEU A 408 16.01 -8.55 -23.54
N ASP A 409 15.32 -8.96 -22.48
CA ASP A 409 14.32 -8.13 -21.80
C ASP A 409 14.95 -6.91 -21.10
N ALA A 410 16.15 -7.06 -20.53
CA ALA A 410 16.91 -5.93 -19.99
C ALA A 410 17.39 -4.95 -21.07
N TYR A 411 17.81 -5.46 -22.23
CA TYR A 411 18.14 -4.66 -23.41
C TYR A 411 16.93 -3.91 -23.95
N ASP A 412 15.80 -4.59 -24.15
CA ASP A 412 14.55 -4.01 -24.64
C ASP A 412 14.07 -2.88 -23.74
N ARG A 413 14.01 -3.10 -22.42
CA ARG A 413 13.65 -2.05 -21.45
C ARG A 413 14.55 -0.83 -21.55
N CYS A 414 15.85 -1.05 -21.68
CA CYS A 414 16.81 0.06 -21.75
C CYS A 414 16.60 0.85 -23.04
N ILE A 415 16.51 0.18 -24.18
CA ILE A 415 16.29 0.86 -25.45
C ILE A 415 14.97 1.60 -25.48
N LEU A 416 13.88 1.03 -24.97
CA LEU A 416 12.59 1.73 -24.92
C LEU A 416 12.61 2.99 -24.05
N SER A 417 13.51 3.05 -23.07
CA SER A 417 13.72 4.26 -22.26
C SER A 417 14.56 5.32 -22.96
N THR A 418 15.21 4.96 -24.07
CA THR A 418 16.05 5.85 -24.87
C THR A 418 15.36 6.08 -26.21
N ASP A 419 15.09 7.32 -26.62
CA ASP A 419 14.44 7.61 -27.91
C ASP A 419 15.27 7.22 -29.16
N CYS A 420 16.28 6.34 -29.03
CA CYS A 420 17.10 5.75 -30.07
C CYS A 420 16.29 5.04 -31.18
N ILE A 421 15.09 4.53 -30.86
CA ILE A 421 14.18 3.96 -31.87
C ILE A 421 13.59 5.08 -32.77
N TYR A 422 13.37 6.28 -32.24
CA TYR A 422 12.78 7.42 -32.94
C TYR A 422 13.82 8.29 -33.67
N LEU A 423 15.11 8.10 -33.41
CA LEU A 423 16.23 8.88 -33.96
C LEU A 423 16.59 8.57 -35.43
N LEU A 424 15.84 7.69 -36.10
CA LEU A 424 16.00 7.46 -37.54
C LEU A 424 15.41 8.58 -38.41
N GLU A 425 14.65 9.53 -37.84
CA GLU A 425 13.94 10.58 -38.59
C GLU A 425 14.45 12.02 -38.43
N ALA A 426 15.41 12.37 -37.55
CA ALA A 426 15.83 13.78 -37.42
C ALA A 426 17.28 14.03 -36.99
N GLU A 427 18.00 14.74 -37.89
CA GLU A 427 19.16 15.64 -37.69
C GLU A 427 20.32 15.16 -36.80
N GLU A 428 21.09 14.24 -37.40
CA GLU A 428 22.48 13.81 -37.12
C GLU A 428 22.73 12.79 -35.98
N PRO A 429 23.52 11.72 -36.25
CA PRO A 429 24.29 11.48 -37.47
C PRO A 429 23.70 10.36 -38.35
N LEU A 430 23.41 10.72 -39.60
CA LEU A 430 23.53 9.86 -40.79
C LEU A 430 22.53 8.68 -40.93
N SER A 431 21.31 9.00 -41.40
CA SER A 431 20.25 8.02 -41.71
C SER A 431 20.70 6.95 -42.71
N CYS A 432 20.33 5.69 -42.44
CA CYS A 432 20.40 4.60 -43.42
C CYS A 432 19.34 4.75 -44.53
N PHE A 433 18.45 5.74 -44.43
CA PHE A 433 17.47 6.12 -45.45
C PHE A 433 17.96 7.33 -46.27
N PRO A 434 17.58 7.41 -47.56
CA PRO A 434 18.14 8.37 -48.53
C PRO A 434 17.88 9.85 -48.26
#